data_AF-A0A1V5PR77-F1
#
_entry.id   AF-A0A1V5PR77-F1
#
_cell.length_a   1.000
_cell.length_b   1.000
_cell.length_c   1.000
_cell.angle_alpha   90.00
_cell.angle_beta   90.00
_cell.angle_gamma   90.00
#
_symmetry.space_group_name_H-M   'P 1'
#
loop_
_entity.id
_entity.type
_entity.pdbx_description
1 polymer ?
#
loop_
_entity_poly.entity_id
_entity_poly.type
_entity_poly.pdbx_seq_one_letter_code
_entity_poly.pdbx_strand_id
1 'polypeptide(L)'
;MGLTISRELANCLGGQIEVQSVAGEGSTFTLYLPERGVPQERVPEKSEDLAAAMPSTWSLSPAYQGGGHRLLIIEDDAIFAKLVCAAATKKGFACVLAHDGESGLALAQEHHPDAIILDLKLPHMSGWDVLNALKQVPETRHIPVHIISGQEGRATAYQMGVLSFLVKPVTLEDLDRVFRSIENTMAHKIRTLLLIEEDANQRHSLCQLLMSGDVRIVEACSGAEALAAMRAQPFDCLFLDLMLSDMTGLELLKRISDDEIMPLCPVIVFATRDMTKEENTELLQYVDEVTFFLRQAIAEIPQEQVLASALQPEHQCSLSGKRVLIVDDDMRSAFALSKALGEKGLQVNIAGSGMKALEMLAVTPTGFDIVLLDIMMPDLDGYETMRRIRAQARFESLPILALTAKAMAGDAEMCMAAGANDYLTKPLDLDRLFSLLRFWLCH
;
A
#
# COMPACT_ATOMS: atom_id res chain seq x y z
N MET A 1 7.83 8.23 36.15
CA MET A 1 6.63 8.22 35.29
C MET A 1 6.06 6.82 35.10
N GLY A 2 6.85 5.80 34.74
CA GLY A 2 6.34 4.43 34.53
C GLY A 2 5.52 3.87 35.69
N LEU A 3 5.98 4.01 36.95
CA LEU A 3 5.25 3.50 38.11
C LEU A 3 3.89 4.19 38.35
N THR A 4 3.80 5.48 38.01
CA THR A 4 2.57 6.26 38.16
C THR A 4 1.50 5.76 37.18
N ILE A 5 1.91 5.47 35.95
CA ILE A 5 1.04 4.90 34.91
C ILE A 5 0.60 3.49 35.30
N SER A 6 1.53 2.65 35.76
CA SER A 6 1.20 1.30 36.24
C SER A 6 0.23 1.32 37.42
N ARG A 7 0.37 2.29 38.34
CA ARG A 7 -0.53 2.44 39.49
C ARG A 7 -1.94 2.86 39.11
N GLU A 8 -2.08 3.80 38.16
CA GLU A 8 -3.41 4.20 37.63
C GLU A 8 -4.10 3.03 36.93
N LEU A 9 -3.36 2.26 36.11
CA LEU A 9 -3.91 1.08 35.43
C LEU A 9 -4.35 -0.02 36.42
N ALA A 10 -3.58 -0.25 37.48
CA ALA A 10 -3.96 -1.20 38.53
C ALA A 10 -5.25 -0.77 39.26
N ASN A 11 -5.39 0.53 39.58
CA ASN A 11 -6.60 1.07 40.21
C ASN A 11 -7.83 0.92 39.31
N CYS A 12 -7.70 1.18 38.01
CA CYS A 12 -8.79 0.99 37.05
C CYS A 12 -9.28 -0.46 36.97
N LEU A 13 -8.40 -1.43 37.24
CA LEU A 13 -8.73 -2.86 37.32
C LEU A 13 -9.21 -3.29 38.72
N GLY A 14 -9.46 -2.35 39.62
CA GLY A 14 -9.84 -2.63 41.01
C GLY A 14 -8.73 -3.26 41.85
N GLY A 15 -7.48 -3.16 41.39
CA GLY A 15 -6.29 -3.65 42.06
C GLY A 15 -5.39 -2.55 42.60
N GLN A 16 -4.22 -2.92 43.09
CA GLN A 16 -3.23 -1.98 43.66
C GLN A 16 -1.79 -2.45 43.41
N ILE A 17 -0.84 -1.51 43.37
CA ILE A 17 0.61 -1.79 43.26
C ILE A 17 1.33 -1.27 44.49
N GLU A 18 2.13 -2.13 45.11
CA GLU A 18 3.06 -1.79 46.19
C GLU A 18 4.51 -1.94 45.74
N VAL A 19 5.40 -1.17 46.37
CA VAL A 19 6.84 -1.32 46.20
C VAL A 19 7.53 -1.44 47.55
N GLN A 20 8.45 -2.40 47.65
CA GLN A 20 9.40 -2.51 48.74
C GLN A 20 10.80 -2.42 48.17
N SER A 21 11.62 -1.53 48.71
CA SER A 21 12.98 -1.28 48.22
C SER A 21 13.94 -1.20 49.40
N VAL A 22 15.02 -1.99 49.34
CA VAL A 22 16.12 -1.94 50.30
C VAL A 22 17.37 -1.54 49.54
N ALA A 23 17.98 -0.44 49.96
CA ALA A 23 19.15 0.13 49.30
C ALA A 23 20.31 -0.88 49.32
N GLY A 24 20.80 -1.24 48.13
CA GLY A 24 21.87 -2.22 47.96
C GLY A 24 21.42 -3.68 47.82
N GLU A 25 20.14 -3.99 48.05
CA GLU A 25 19.59 -5.35 47.92
C GLU A 25 18.56 -5.47 46.77
N GLY A 26 17.96 -4.35 46.35
CA GLY A 26 17.08 -4.29 45.18
C GLY A 26 15.69 -3.78 45.52
N SER A 27 14.77 -3.86 44.54
CA SER A 27 13.38 -3.45 44.70
C SER A 27 12.43 -4.53 44.19
N THR A 28 11.37 -4.79 44.95
CA THR A 28 10.29 -5.70 44.61
C THR A 28 9.00 -4.90 44.43
N PHE A 29 8.35 -5.10 43.29
CA PHE A 29 7.04 -4.53 42.97
C PHE A 29 6.00 -5.63 42.99
N THR A 30 4.89 -5.40 43.68
CA THR A 30 3.83 -6.40 43.84
C THR A 30 2.50 -5.82 43.39
N LEU A 31 1.86 -6.47 42.42
CA LEU A 31 0.55 -6.10 41.88
C LEU A 31 -0.51 -7.05 42.45
N TYR A 32 -1.53 -6.50 43.09
CA TYR A 32 -2.69 -7.21 43.61
C TYR A 32 -3.90 -6.91 42.73
N LEU A 33 -4.56 -7.95 42.21
CA LEU A 33 -5.77 -7.83 41.40
C LEU A 33 -6.87 -8.72 42.00
N PRO A 34 -8.14 -8.29 41.99
CA PRO A 34 -9.25 -9.09 42.53
C PRO A 34 -9.56 -10.29 41.63
N GLU A 35 -9.64 -11.48 42.23
CA GLU A 35 -9.74 -12.76 41.50
C GLU A 35 -11.14 -13.01 40.89
N ARG A 36 -12.17 -12.26 41.28
CA ARG A 36 -13.51 -12.17 40.67
C ARG A 36 -14.21 -10.87 41.14
N GLY A 37 -14.90 -10.19 40.23
CA GLY A 37 -15.44 -8.83 40.40
C GLY A 37 -16.20 -8.60 41.70
N VAL A 38 -15.93 -7.45 42.33
CA VAL A 38 -16.61 -7.01 43.56
C VAL A 38 -18.04 -6.58 43.20
N PRO A 39 -19.07 -7.08 43.92
CA PRO A 39 -20.47 -6.72 43.67
C PRO A 39 -20.77 -5.30 44.14
N GLN A 40 -21.41 -4.48 43.30
CA GLN A 40 -21.99 -3.20 43.71
C GLN A 40 -23.32 -3.43 44.47
N GLU A 41 -23.48 -2.72 45.59
CA GLU A 41 -24.65 -2.76 46.49
C GLU A 41 -25.98 -2.38 45.81
N ARG A 42 -27.04 -3.09 46.23
CA ARG A 42 -28.43 -2.97 45.77
C ARG A 42 -29.14 -1.75 46.37
N VAL A 43 -29.88 -1.02 45.52
CA VAL A 43 -31.02 -0.15 45.90
C VAL A 43 -32.32 -0.95 45.64
N PRO A 44 -33.33 -0.91 46.52
CA PRO A 44 -34.39 -1.92 46.54
C PRO A 44 -35.43 -1.75 45.43
N GLU A 45 -35.87 -2.91 44.95
CA GLU A 45 -36.93 -3.14 43.98
C GLU A 45 -38.28 -2.57 44.44
N LYS A 46 -38.90 -1.78 43.57
CA LYS A 46 -40.32 -1.92 43.28
C LYS A 46 -40.46 -2.40 41.85
N SER A 47 -40.78 -3.68 41.73
CA SER A 47 -41.26 -4.37 40.56
C SER A 47 -42.61 -3.80 40.13
N GLU A 48 -42.73 -3.38 38.87
CA GLU A 48 -43.62 -3.98 37.88
C GLU A 48 -43.43 -3.25 36.53
N ASP A 49 -43.26 -4.06 35.48
CA ASP A 49 -43.15 -3.71 34.05
C ASP A 49 -41.91 -2.95 33.55
N LEU A 50 -40.75 -3.61 33.57
CA LEU A 50 -39.60 -3.22 32.72
C LEU A 50 -38.78 -4.44 32.25
N ALA A 51 -39.44 -5.59 32.05
CA ALA A 51 -38.84 -6.79 31.45
C ALA A 51 -38.61 -6.67 29.91
N ALA A 52 -38.52 -5.45 29.38
CA ALA A 52 -38.38 -5.18 27.96
C ALA A 52 -37.50 -3.95 27.70
N ALA A 53 -36.27 -3.88 28.23
CA ALA A 53 -35.31 -2.83 27.84
C ALA A 53 -33.83 -3.12 28.17
N MET A 54 -33.41 -4.38 28.23
CA MET A 54 -31.98 -4.69 28.13
C MET A 54 -31.75 -5.30 26.76
N PRO A 55 -30.99 -4.67 25.83
CA PRO A 55 -30.58 -5.37 24.64
C PRO A 55 -29.46 -6.34 25.02
N SER A 56 -29.87 -7.49 25.55
CA SER A 56 -29.12 -8.73 25.45
C SER A 56 -29.22 -9.21 24.01
N THR A 57 -28.43 -8.60 23.13
CA THR A 57 -28.08 -9.06 21.79
C THR A 57 -27.21 -7.97 21.18
N TRP A 58 -26.10 -8.37 20.58
CA TRP A 58 -25.44 -7.58 19.55
C TRP A 58 -26.46 -7.40 18.41
N SER A 59 -27.30 -6.38 18.54
CA SER A 59 -28.27 -6.03 17.50
C SER A 59 -27.48 -5.39 16.37
N LEU A 60 -27.05 -6.24 15.44
CA LEU A 60 -26.79 -5.86 14.06
C LEU A 60 -28.04 -5.15 13.55
N SER A 61 -27.99 -3.83 13.58
CA SER A 61 -28.62 -2.99 12.59
C SER A 61 -27.50 -2.05 12.14
N PRO A 62 -27.04 -2.10 10.88
CA PRO A 62 -26.10 -1.13 10.35
C PRO A 62 -26.83 0.21 10.21
N ALA A 63 -27.10 0.85 11.34
CA ALA A 63 -27.70 2.16 11.40
C ALA A 63 -26.55 3.15 11.57
N TYR A 64 -26.13 3.73 10.45
CA TYR A 64 -25.32 4.94 10.40
C TYR A 64 -25.80 5.92 11.48
N GLN A 65 -24.99 6.11 12.53
CA GLN A 65 -25.29 7.11 13.55
C GLN A 65 -24.69 8.45 13.11
N GLY A 66 -25.52 9.31 12.53
CA GLY A 66 -25.11 10.64 12.07
C GLY A 66 -25.73 11.02 10.72
N GLY A 67 -25.71 12.31 10.38
CA GLY A 67 -26.20 12.86 9.11
C GLY A 67 -25.06 13.35 8.20
N GLY A 68 -23.98 12.58 8.08
CA GLY A 68 -22.76 12.98 7.37
C GLY A 68 -22.08 11.83 6.61
N HIS A 69 -20.80 12.04 6.25
CA HIS A 69 -20.01 11.09 5.47
C HIS A 69 -19.88 9.73 6.15
N ARG A 70 -19.98 8.67 5.37
CA ARG A 70 -20.00 7.28 5.81
C ARG A 70 -18.58 6.76 6.02
N LEU A 71 -18.24 6.41 7.25
CA LEU A 71 -16.92 5.87 7.60
C LEU A 71 -17.04 4.41 8.05
N LEU A 72 -16.31 3.51 7.40
CA LEU A 72 -16.18 2.12 7.83
C LEU A 72 -14.89 1.96 8.64
N ILE A 73 -14.97 1.34 9.82
CA ILE A 73 -13.81 1.06 10.68
C ILE A 73 -13.71 -0.46 10.83
N ILE A 74 -12.60 -1.03 10.40
CA ILE A 74 -12.31 -2.48 10.45
C ILE A 74 -11.21 -2.70 11.50
N GLU A 75 -11.60 -3.18 12.67
CA GLU A 75 -10.75 -3.27 13.86
C GLU A 75 -11.24 -4.38 14.80
N ASP A 76 -10.36 -5.29 15.21
CA ASP A 76 -10.69 -6.42 16.09
C ASP A 76 -10.71 -6.03 17.57
N ASP A 77 -9.95 -5.02 18.00
CA ASP A 77 -10.04 -4.46 19.33
C ASP A 77 -11.30 -3.60 19.50
N ALA A 78 -12.33 -4.20 20.13
CA ALA A 78 -13.60 -3.55 20.39
C ALA A 78 -13.51 -2.25 21.22
N ILE A 79 -12.49 -2.09 22.07
CA ILE A 79 -12.29 -0.86 22.85
C ILE A 79 -11.76 0.23 21.92
N PHE A 80 -10.75 -0.10 21.13
CA PHE A 80 -10.14 0.84 20.19
C PHE A 80 -11.11 1.24 19.07
N ALA A 81 -11.84 0.29 18.49
CA ALA A 81 -12.88 0.54 17.48
C ALA A 81 -13.93 1.54 17.98
N LYS A 82 -14.37 1.41 19.24
CA LYS A 82 -15.31 2.35 19.87
C LYS A 82 -14.70 3.73 20.11
N LEU A 83 -13.42 3.81 20.46
CA LEU A 83 -12.71 5.08 20.62
C LEU A 83 -12.63 5.83 19.29
N VAL A 84 -12.20 5.15 18.22
CA VAL A 84 -12.10 5.74 16.87
C VAL A 84 -13.49 6.17 16.38
N CYS A 85 -14.51 5.31 16.56
CA CYS A 85 -15.90 5.63 16.23
C CYS A 85 -16.41 6.86 17.01
N ALA A 86 -16.19 6.94 18.32
CA ALA A 86 -16.60 8.09 19.12
C ALA A 86 -15.90 9.39 18.69
N ALA A 87 -14.63 9.31 18.30
CA ALA A 87 -13.89 10.46 17.78
C ALA A 87 -14.43 10.90 16.40
N ALA A 88 -14.67 9.96 15.49
CA ALA A 88 -15.23 10.22 14.17
C ALA A 88 -16.66 10.79 14.23
N THR A 89 -17.54 10.24 15.07
CA THR A 89 -18.91 10.74 15.24
C THR A 89 -18.95 12.17 15.77
N LYS A 90 -17.99 12.58 16.63
CA LYS A 90 -17.86 13.98 17.07
C LYS A 90 -17.51 14.94 15.93
N LYS A 91 -16.89 14.45 14.85
CA LYS A 91 -16.59 15.20 13.62
C LYS A 91 -17.75 15.13 12.60
N GLY A 92 -18.83 14.41 12.91
CA GLY A 92 -20.01 14.32 12.05
C GLY A 92 -20.01 13.13 11.08
N PHE A 93 -19.04 12.22 11.17
CA PHE A 93 -19.05 10.98 10.40
C PHE A 93 -20.12 10.03 10.90
N ALA A 94 -20.81 9.39 9.97
CA ALA A 94 -21.68 8.28 10.25
C ALA A 94 -20.87 6.98 10.17
N CYS A 95 -20.62 6.35 11.32
CA CYS A 95 -19.68 5.22 11.41
C CYS A 95 -20.36 3.86 11.32
N VAL A 96 -19.69 2.90 10.68
CA VAL A 96 -19.99 1.46 10.67
C VAL A 96 -18.76 0.72 11.17
N LEU A 97 -18.97 -0.28 12.04
CA LEU A 97 -17.89 -1.07 12.64
C LEU A 97 -17.89 -2.50 12.08
N ALA A 98 -16.71 -2.98 11.71
CA ALA A 98 -16.40 -4.37 11.39
C ALA A 98 -15.31 -4.87 12.36
N HIS A 99 -15.38 -6.14 12.74
CA HIS A 99 -14.50 -6.75 13.75
C HIS A 99 -13.47 -7.71 13.16
N ASP A 100 -13.59 -7.99 11.86
CA ASP A 100 -12.68 -8.83 11.09
C ASP A 100 -12.68 -8.39 9.63
N GLY A 101 -11.76 -8.96 8.84
CA GLY A 101 -11.61 -8.61 7.44
C GLY A 101 -12.82 -9.02 6.57
N GLU A 102 -13.43 -10.16 6.84
CA GLU A 102 -14.55 -10.70 6.05
C GLU A 102 -15.79 -9.81 6.19
N SER A 103 -16.18 -9.47 7.42
CA SER A 103 -17.27 -8.54 7.68
C SER A 103 -16.96 -7.14 7.16
N GLY A 104 -15.70 -6.69 7.24
CA GLY A 104 -15.25 -5.43 6.68
C GLY A 104 -15.45 -5.34 5.17
N LEU A 105 -15.07 -6.37 4.42
CA LEU A 105 -15.28 -6.44 2.97
C LEU A 105 -16.77 -6.47 2.60
N ALA A 106 -17.57 -7.26 3.31
CA ALA A 106 -19.01 -7.34 3.07
C ALA A 106 -19.69 -5.97 3.29
N LEU A 107 -19.36 -5.29 4.39
CA LEU A 107 -19.91 -3.97 4.72
C LEU A 107 -19.43 -2.88 3.77
N ALA A 108 -18.19 -2.97 3.27
CA ALA A 108 -17.67 -2.05 2.26
C ALA A 108 -18.47 -2.15 0.94
N GLN A 109 -18.83 -3.38 0.53
CA GLN A 109 -19.63 -3.62 -0.66
C GLN A 109 -21.11 -3.26 -0.47
N GLU A 110 -21.69 -3.59 0.68
CA GLU A 110 -23.11 -3.34 0.95
C GLU A 110 -23.41 -1.84 1.15
N HIS A 111 -22.55 -1.16 1.89
CA HIS A 111 -22.85 0.21 2.35
C HIS A 111 -22.06 1.30 1.63
N HIS A 112 -21.12 0.94 0.75
CA HIS A 112 -20.31 1.88 -0.04
C HIS A 112 -19.82 3.07 0.78
N PRO A 113 -18.99 2.86 1.82
CA PRO A 113 -18.52 3.93 2.67
C PRO A 113 -17.71 4.95 1.88
N ASP A 114 -17.72 6.19 2.36
CA ASP A 114 -16.96 7.28 1.75
C ASP A 114 -15.46 7.17 2.12
N ALA A 115 -15.12 6.57 3.27
CA ALA A 115 -13.74 6.23 3.64
C ALA A 115 -13.66 4.99 4.54
N ILE A 116 -12.50 4.35 4.58
CA ILE A 116 -12.23 3.16 5.41
C ILE A 116 -11.03 3.41 6.34
N ILE A 117 -11.18 3.09 7.63
CA ILE A 117 -10.07 2.93 8.58
C ILE A 117 -9.85 1.43 8.79
N LEU A 118 -8.61 0.97 8.65
CA LEU A 118 -8.25 -0.44 8.63
C LEU A 118 -7.08 -0.73 9.59
N ASP A 119 -7.25 -1.70 10.49
CA ASP A 119 -6.12 -2.38 11.12
C ASP A 119 -5.57 -3.48 10.21
N LEU A 120 -4.24 -3.61 10.19
CA LEU A 120 -3.56 -4.71 9.51
C LEU A 120 -3.57 -6.01 10.32
N LYS A 121 -3.66 -5.92 11.65
CA LYS A 121 -3.65 -7.07 12.54
C LYS A 121 -5.07 -7.57 12.84
N LEU A 122 -5.71 -8.16 11.85
CA LEU A 122 -7.05 -8.73 12.01
C LEU A 122 -6.99 -10.26 12.20
N PRO A 123 -7.98 -10.86 12.89
CA PRO A 123 -8.10 -12.31 13.00
C PRO A 123 -8.56 -12.91 11.66
N HIS A 124 -8.14 -14.15 11.40
CA HIS A 124 -8.50 -14.98 10.23
C HIS A 124 -8.00 -14.48 8.86
N MET A 125 -8.16 -13.19 8.56
CA MET A 125 -7.74 -12.55 7.33
C MET A 125 -6.84 -11.36 7.68
N SER A 126 -5.65 -11.27 7.06
CA SER A 126 -4.76 -10.12 7.29
C SER A 126 -5.38 -8.85 6.73
N GLY A 127 -5.20 -7.70 7.39
CA GLY A 127 -5.68 -6.43 6.83
C GLY A 127 -4.97 -6.06 5.52
N TRP A 128 -3.80 -6.64 5.23
CA TRP A 128 -3.19 -6.55 3.89
C TRP A 128 -4.04 -7.24 2.81
N ASP A 129 -4.60 -8.40 3.12
CA ASP A 129 -5.48 -9.13 2.20
C ASP A 129 -6.80 -8.37 2.01
N VAL A 130 -7.31 -7.74 3.08
CA VAL A 130 -8.50 -6.88 3.03
C VAL A 130 -8.24 -5.70 2.10
N LEU A 131 -7.10 -5.00 2.26
CA LEU A 131 -6.72 -3.89 1.40
C LEU A 131 -6.60 -4.33 -0.06
N ASN A 132 -5.94 -5.46 -0.33
CA ASN A 132 -5.82 -5.98 -1.69
C ASN A 132 -7.19 -6.31 -2.30
N ALA A 133 -8.06 -6.99 -1.54
CA ALA A 133 -9.41 -7.32 -1.98
C ALA A 133 -10.25 -6.07 -2.28
N LEU A 134 -10.17 -5.03 -1.43
CA LEU A 134 -10.84 -3.75 -1.68
C LEU A 134 -10.38 -3.10 -2.99
N LYS A 135 -9.08 -3.17 -3.30
CA LYS A 135 -8.49 -2.56 -4.51
C LYS A 135 -8.75 -3.34 -5.79
N GLN A 136 -9.07 -4.63 -5.72
CA GLN A 136 -9.39 -5.46 -6.89
C GLN A 136 -10.83 -5.27 -7.40
N VAL A 137 -11.74 -4.82 -6.55
CA VAL A 137 -13.16 -4.68 -6.88
C VAL A 137 -13.48 -3.24 -7.35
N PRO A 138 -14.02 -3.01 -8.55
CA PRO A 138 -14.30 -1.66 -9.08
C PRO A 138 -15.15 -0.78 -8.17
N GLU A 139 -16.13 -1.36 -7.49
CA GLU A 139 -17.08 -0.70 -6.60
C GLU A 139 -16.45 -0.25 -5.27
N THR A 140 -15.29 -0.79 -4.89
CA THR A 140 -14.60 -0.44 -3.63
C THR A 140 -13.19 0.10 -3.83
N ARG A 141 -12.58 -0.08 -5.02
CA ARG A 141 -11.18 0.29 -5.28
C ARG A 141 -10.91 1.77 -5.03
N HIS A 142 -11.88 2.61 -5.39
CA HIS A 142 -11.80 4.08 -5.32
C HIS A 142 -11.94 4.62 -3.89
N ILE A 143 -12.43 3.81 -2.95
CA ILE A 143 -12.64 4.26 -1.58
C ILE A 143 -11.27 4.50 -0.92
N PRO A 144 -11.02 5.69 -0.34
CA PRO A 144 -9.79 5.97 0.37
C PRO A 144 -9.69 5.11 1.63
N VAL A 145 -8.52 4.49 1.81
CA VAL A 145 -8.22 3.65 2.97
C VAL A 145 -7.13 4.32 3.80
N HIS A 146 -7.34 4.40 5.11
CA HIS A 146 -6.38 4.85 6.10
C HIS A 146 -6.03 3.68 7.01
N ILE A 147 -4.73 3.42 7.19
CA ILE A 147 -4.28 2.34 8.06
C ILE A 147 -3.95 2.89 9.44
N ILE A 148 -4.45 2.22 10.47
CA ILE A 148 -4.03 2.42 11.86
C ILE A 148 -3.68 1.05 12.44
N SER A 149 -2.39 0.76 12.57
CA SER A 149 -1.96 -0.57 13.01
C SER A 149 -0.77 -0.53 13.96
N GLY A 150 -0.63 -1.55 14.82
CA GLY A 150 0.60 -1.78 15.56
C GLY A 150 1.72 -2.41 14.73
N GLN A 151 1.44 -2.78 13.47
CA GLN A 151 2.43 -3.34 12.55
C GLN A 151 3.14 -2.23 11.76
N GLU A 152 4.41 -2.46 11.41
CA GLU A 152 5.13 -1.64 10.43
C GLU A 152 4.73 -2.02 9.00
N GLY A 153 4.89 -1.09 8.07
CA GLY A 153 4.49 -1.32 6.67
C GLY A 153 4.12 -0.08 5.87
N ARG A 154 4.47 1.12 6.36
CA ARG A 154 4.13 2.41 5.74
C ARG A 154 4.47 2.46 4.23
N ALA A 155 5.65 1.99 3.83
CA ALA A 155 6.06 1.99 2.42
C ALA A 155 5.15 1.10 1.54
N THR A 156 4.89 -0.14 1.97
CA THR A 156 4.02 -1.08 1.26
C THR A 156 2.58 -0.59 1.20
N ALA A 157 2.09 0.03 2.27
CA ALA A 157 0.75 0.62 2.32
C ALA A 157 0.57 1.72 1.26
N TYR A 158 1.53 2.64 1.15
CA TYR A 158 1.47 3.69 0.12
C TYR A 158 1.57 3.12 -1.30
N GLN A 159 2.38 2.09 -1.53
CA GLN A 159 2.44 1.40 -2.83
C GLN A 159 1.10 0.78 -3.25
N MET A 160 0.23 0.46 -2.28
CA MET A 160 -1.10 -0.09 -2.52
C MET A 160 -2.20 0.99 -2.60
N GLY A 161 -1.83 2.28 -2.62
CA GLY A 161 -2.77 3.39 -2.74
C GLY A 161 -3.57 3.68 -1.46
N VAL A 162 -2.94 3.49 -0.30
CA VAL A 162 -3.45 3.91 1.02
C VAL A 162 -3.17 5.40 1.20
N LEU A 163 -4.15 6.15 1.72
CA LEU A 163 -4.07 7.60 1.86
C LEU A 163 -3.20 8.02 3.04
N SER A 164 -3.28 7.31 4.17
CA SER A 164 -2.40 7.56 5.32
C SER A 164 -2.11 6.30 6.12
N PHE A 165 -1.00 6.32 6.87
CA PHE A 165 -0.59 5.23 7.76
C PHE A 165 -0.21 5.78 9.14
N LEU A 166 -0.84 5.27 10.19
CA LEU A 166 -0.49 5.54 11.59
C LEU A 166 -0.07 4.27 12.32
N VAL A 167 0.97 4.38 13.15
CA VAL A 167 1.42 3.30 14.03
C VAL A 167 0.76 3.47 15.40
N LYS A 168 0.14 2.42 15.94
CA LYS A 168 -0.37 2.40 17.33
C LYS A 168 0.81 2.45 18.33
N PRO A 169 0.71 3.20 19.44
CA PRO A 169 -0.46 3.91 19.95
C PRO A 169 -0.69 5.25 19.25
N VAL A 170 -1.95 5.55 18.93
CA VAL A 170 -2.34 6.84 18.32
C VAL A 170 -2.93 7.79 19.35
N THR A 171 -2.67 9.08 19.17
CA THR A 171 -3.27 10.15 19.98
C THR A 171 -4.57 10.65 19.35
N LEU A 172 -5.36 11.45 20.10
CA LEU A 172 -6.54 12.12 19.55
C LEU A 172 -6.16 13.14 18.46
N GLU A 173 -4.98 13.75 18.55
CA GLU A 173 -4.48 14.69 17.54
C GLU A 173 -4.15 13.97 16.21
N ASP A 174 -3.62 12.75 16.29
CA ASP A 174 -3.34 11.92 15.11
C ASP A 174 -4.64 11.51 14.40
N LEU A 175 -5.65 11.10 15.17
CA LEU A 175 -6.98 10.80 14.63
C LEU A 175 -7.62 12.04 14.00
N ASP A 176 -7.51 13.21 14.64
CA ASP A 176 -7.99 14.48 14.09
C ASP A 176 -7.30 14.85 12.77
N ARG A 177 -6.04 14.45 12.57
CA ARG A 177 -5.32 14.63 11.28
C ARG A 177 -5.91 13.72 10.20
N VAL A 178 -6.16 12.44 10.52
CA VAL A 178 -6.79 11.48 9.60
C VAL A 178 -8.18 11.95 9.18
N PHE A 179 -9.02 12.38 10.12
CA PHE A 179 -10.37 12.85 9.81
C PHE A 179 -10.38 14.10 8.92
N ARG A 180 -9.48 15.06 9.17
CA ARG A 180 -9.32 16.24 8.28
C ARG A 180 -8.86 15.85 6.88
N SER A 181 -7.95 14.87 6.76
CA SER A 181 -7.53 14.35 5.46
C SER A 181 -8.72 13.73 4.71
N ILE A 182 -9.56 12.94 5.39
CA ILE A 182 -10.78 12.37 4.80
C ILE A 182 -11.72 13.49 4.34
N GLU A 183 -12.01 14.48 5.19
CA GLU A 183 -12.88 15.62 4.82
C GLU A 183 -12.34 16.37 3.60
N ASN A 184 -11.03 16.61 3.53
CA ASN A 184 -10.40 17.29 2.40
C ASN A 184 -10.50 16.48 1.11
N THR A 185 -10.26 15.16 1.16
CA THR A 185 -10.44 14.27 0.00
C THR A 185 -11.88 14.26 -0.50
N MET A 186 -12.86 14.33 0.41
CA MET A 186 -14.29 14.34 0.06
C MET A 186 -14.80 15.71 -0.42
N ALA A 187 -14.22 16.81 0.07
CA ALA A 187 -14.67 18.17 -0.24
C ALA A 187 -14.17 18.70 -1.59
N HIS A 188 -13.05 18.20 -2.10
CA HIS A 188 -12.41 18.77 -3.28
C HIS A 188 -12.76 18.00 -4.55
N LYS A 189 -13.70 18.56 -5.34
CA LYS A 189 -13.60 18.42 -6.79
C LYS A 189 -12.33 19.17 -7.19
N ILE A 190 -11.31 18.49 -7.70
CA ILE A 190 -10.13 19.13 -8.29
C ILE A 190 -10.65 20.07 -9.38
N ARG A 191 -10.45 21.39 -9.25
CA ARG A 191 -10.88 22.37 -10.25
C ARG A 191 -9.70 23.04 -10.91
N THR A 192 -8.60 23.24 -10.19
CA THR A 192 -7.38 23.81 -10.75
C THR A 192 -6.16 22.96 -10.39
N LEU A 193 -5.50 22.40 -11.41
CA LEU A 193 -4.31 21.58 -11.30
C LEU A 193 -3.10 22.30 -11.90
N LEU A 194 -1.95 22.24 -11.24
CA LEU A 194 -0.66 22.69 -11.78
C LEU A 194 0.13 21.48 -12.30
N LEU A 195 0.35 21.41 -13.61
CA LEU A 195 1.16 20.38 -14.26
C LEU A 195 2.58 20.90 -14.49
N ILE A 196 3.57 20.20 -13.94
CA ILE A 196 4.98 20.56 -13.98
C ILE A 196 5.71 19.45 -14.74
N GLU A 197 5.99 19.72 -16.01
CA GLU A 197 6.60 18.77 -16.95
C GLU A 197 7.44 19.56 -17.95
N GLU A 198 8.70 19.20 -18.12
CA GLU A 198 9.62 19.91 -19.01
C GLU A 198 9.40 19.53 -20.48
N ASP A 199 9.24 18.24 -20.77
CA ASP A 199 9.11 17.73 -22.13
C ASP A 199 7.74 18.14 -22.72
N ALA A 200 7.78 18.90 -23.81
CA ALA A 200 6.56 19.44 -24.42
C ALA A 200 5.62 18.34 -24.95
N ASN A 201 6.14 17.19 -25.38
CA ASN A 201 5.32 16.09 -25.88
C ASN A 201 4.66 15.33 -24.72
N GLN A 202 5.42 15.07 -23.65
CA GLN A 202 4.88 14.44 -22.44
C GLN A 202 3.87 15.36 -21.77
N ARG A 203 4.17 16.65 -21.63
CA ARG A 203 3.24 17.66 -21.09
C ARG A 203 1.95 17.72 -21.88
N HIS A 204 2.05 17.75 -23.21
CA HIS A 204 0.86 17.73 -24.08
C HIS A 204 0.02 16.46 -23.88
N SER A 205 0.67 15.30 -23.76
CA SER A 205 0.01 14.00 -23.53
C SER A 205 -0.67 13.95 -22.15
N LEU A 206 0.00 14.44 -21.11
CA LEU A 206 -0.52 14.54 -19.75
C LEU A 206 -1.66 15.55 -19.66
N CYS A 207 -1.57 16.70 -20.32
CA CYS A 207 -2.68 17.65 -20.41
C CYS A 207 -3.91 16.96 -21.02
N GLN A 208 -3.77 16.28 -22.16
CA GLN A 208 -4.89 15.58 -22.78
C GLN A 208 -5.50 14.49 -21.88
N LEU A 209 -4.66 13.78 -21.13
CA LEU A 209 -5.09 12.76 -20.18
C LEU A 209 -5.86 13.37 -19.00
N LEU A 210 -5.29 14.39 -18.37
CA LEU A 210 -5.80 15.01 -17.16
C LEU A 210 -6.99 15.95 -17.45
N MET A 211 -7.19 16.37 -18.69
CA MET A 211 -8.35 17.13 -19.16
C MET A 211 -9.61 16.25 -19.12
N SER A 212 -10.19 16.10 -17.93
CA SER A 212 -11.49 15.47 -17.73
C SER A 212 -12.43 16.41 -16.95
N GLY A 213 -13.64 16.62 -17.47
CA GLY A 213 -14.65 17.47 -16.81
C GLY A 213 -14.27 18.95 -16.72
N ASP A 214 -14.51 19.55 -15.55
CA ASP A 214 -14.34 20.99 -15.26
C ASP A 214 -12.93 21.35 -14.73
N VAL A 215 -11.92 20.48 -14.93
CA VAL A 215 -10.56 20.70 -14.43
C VAL A 215 -9.81 21.70 -15.31
N ARG A 216 -9.35 22.80 -14.72
CA ARG A 216 -8.43 23.77 -15.34
C ARG A 216 -6.99 23.38 -15.06
N ILE A 217 -6.25 23.05 -16.11
CA ILE A 217 -4.82 22.75 -16.02
C ILE A 217 -4.02 24.04 -16.28
N VAL A 218 -3.05 24.31 -15.43
CA VAL A 218 -2.03 25.34 -15.64
C VAL A 218 -0.71 24.63 -15.81
N GLU A 219 0.00 24.96 -16.88
CA GLU A 219 1.26 24.31 -17.25
C GLU A 219 2.45 25.11 -16.73
N ALA A 220 3.46 24.40 -16.25
CA ALA A 220 4.79 24.92 -15.95
C ALA A 220 5.84 24.00 -16.57
N CYS A 221 6.82 24.59 -17.26
CA CYS A 221 7.90 23.87 -17.95
C CYS A 221 9.17 23.75 -17.09
N SER A 222 9.15 24.32 -15.88
CA SER A 222 10.30 24.38 -14.97
C SER A 222 9.83 24.57 -13.53
N GLY A 223 10.69 24.25 -12.56
CA GLY A 223 10.40 24.47 -11.13
C GLY A 223 10.25 25.96 -10.80
N ALA A 224 11.02 26.84 -11.43
CA ALA A 224 10.91 28.29 -11.26
C ALA A 224 9.56 28.84 -11.75
N GLU A 225 9.07 28.35 -12.88
CA GLU A 225 7.75 28.70 -13.41
C GLU A 225 6.63 28.18 -12.50
N ALA A 226 6.78 26.96 -11.98
CA ALA A 226 5.84 26.38 -11.03
C ALA A 226 5.73 27.24 -9.75
N LEU A 227 6.86 27.64 -9.16
CA LEU A 227 6.88 28.52 -7.98
C LEU A 227 6.23 29.88 -8.27
N ALA A 228 6.48 30.46 -9.44
CA ALA A 228 5.85 31.72 -9.84
C ALA A 228 4.33 31.57 -10.01
N ALA A 229 3.88 30.46 -10.61
CA ALA A 229 2.46 30.15 -10.78
C ALA A 229 1.76 29.97 -9.42
N MET A 230 2.36 29.23 -8.49
CA MET A 230 1.82 28.99 -7.14
C MET A 230 1.71 30.28 -6.32
N ARG A 231 2.63 31.25 -6.51
CA ARG A 231 2.52 32.57 -5.89
C ARG A 231 1.42 33.44 -6.50
N ALA A 232 1.10 33.23 -7.76
CA ALA A 232 0.10 34.02 -8.47
C ALA A 232 -1.33 33.59 -8.12
N GLN A 233 -1.56 32.30 -7.89
CA GLN A 233 -2.88 31.74 -7.57
C GLN A 233 -2.77 30.41 -6.81
N PRO A 234 -3.77 30.05 -5.98
CA PRO A 234 -3.83 28.75 -5.35
C PRO A 234 -4.15 27.63 -6.35
N PHE A 235 -3.69 26.42 -6.04
CA PHE A 235 -3.96 25.19 -6.77
C PHE A 235 -4.57 24.13 -5.86
N ASP A 236 -5.46 23.30 -6.40
CA ASP A 236 -6.09 22.20 -5.66
C ASP A 236 -5.21 20.94 -5.69
N CYS A 237 -4.31 20.82 -6.67
CA CYS A 237 -3.41 19.69 -6.86
C CYS A 237 -2.18 20.11 -7.67
N LEU A 238 -1.01 19.60 -7.30
CA LEU A 238 0.21 19.64 -8.11
C LEU A 238 0.43 18.29 -8.78
N PHE A 239 0.87 18.30 -10.03
CA PHE A 239 1.31 17.12 -10.78
C PHE A 239 2.75 17.37 -11.25
N LEU A 240 3.70 16.58 -10.76
CA LEU A 240 5.13 16.90 -10.77
C LEU A 240 5.96 15.77 -11.38
N ASP A 241 6.70 16.05 -12.47
CA ASP A 241 7.88 15.25 -12.83
C ASP A 241 9.06 15.59 -11.89
N LEU A 242 9.80 14.58 -11.45
CA LEU A 242 11.00 14.74 -10.65
C LEU A 242 12.21 15.25 -11.44
N MET A 243 12.17 15.14 -12.77
CA MET A 243 13.25 15.53 -13.68
C MET A 243 12.97 16.89 -14.34
N LEU A 244 13.33 17.98 -13.65
CA LEU A 244 13.32 19.32 -14.23
C LEU A 244 14.76 19.82 -14.42
N SER A 245 15.02 20.52 -15.52
CA SER A 245 16.35 21.01 -15.86
C SER A 245 16.87 22.13 -14.97
N ASP A 246 16.00 22.86 -14.28
CA ASP A 246 16.35 24.00 -13.43
C ASP A 246 16.52 23.66 -11.95
N MET A 247 15.82 22.62 -11.46
CA MET A 247 15.97 22.05 -10.12
C MET A 247 15.38 20.64 -10.07
N THR A 248 15.76 19.81 -9.11
CA THR A 248 15.09 18.51 -8.95
C THR A 248 13.68 18.69 -8.40
N GLY A 249 12.74 17.78 -8.72
CA GLY A 249 11.39 17.84 -8.15
C GLY A 249 11.36 17.78 -6.61
N LEU A 250 12.33 17.08 -6.01
CA LEU A 250 12.56 17.08 -4.56
C LEU A 250 12.93 18.47 -4.02
N GLU A 251 13.83 19.16 -4.71
CA GLU A 251 14.22 20.53 -4.34
C GLU A 251 13.05 21.51 -4.48
N LEU A 252 12.20 21.33 -5.49
CA LEU A 252 10.97 22.10 -5.64
C LEU A 252 10.01 21.87 -4.46
N LEU A 253 9.78 20.61 -4.07
CA LEU A 253 8.92 20.27 -2.93
C LEU A 253 9.40 20.88 -1.63
N LYS A 254 10.72 20.86 -1.41
CA LYS A 254 11.34 21.53 -0.26
C LYS A 254 11.05 23.02 -0.24
N ARG A 255 11.20 23.71 -1.38
CA ARG A 255 10.93 25.15 -1.49
C ARG A 255 9.45 25.49 -1.27
N ILE A 256 8.53 24.63 -1.71
CA ILE A 256 7.10 24.78 -1.46
C ILE A 256 6.80 24.60 0.03
N SER A 257 7.37 23.57 0.67
CA SER A 257 7.20 23.30 2.10
C SER A 257 7.79 24.37 3.02
N ASP A 258 8.87 25.02 2.60
CA ASP A 258 9.53 26.09 3.36
C ASP A 258 8.82 27.47 3.22
N ASP A 259 7.89 27.63 2.27
CA ASP A 259 7.20 28.90 1.99
C ASP A 259 5.88 28.99 2.79
N GLU A 260 5.90 29.65 3.95
CA GLU A 260 4.74 29.80 4.88
C GLU A 260 3.49 30.44 4.23
N ILE A 261 3.64 31.08 3.07
CA ILE A 261 2.56 31.80 2.38
C ILE A 261 1.84 30.88 1.38
N MET A 262 2.48 29.80 0.92
CA MET A 262 1.88 28.90 -0.06
C MET A 262 0.86 27.95 0.59
N PRO A 263 -0.36 27.81 0.02
CA PRO A 263 -1.33 26.85 0.50
C PRO A 263 -0.84 25.42 0.24
N LEU A 264 -0.97 24.57 1.26
CA LEU A 264 -0.64 23.15 1.18
C LEU A 264 -1.70 22.45 0.32
N CYS A 265 -1.27 21.91 -0.82
CA CYS A 265 -2.11 21.14 -1.72
C CYS A 265 -1.47 19.77 -2.00
N PRO A 266 -2.27 18.73 -2.27
CA PRO A 266 -1.74 17.41 -2.60
C PRO A 266 -0.84 17.47 -3.84
N VAL A 267 0.31 16.79 -3.76
CA VAL A 267 1.26 16.64 -4.88
C VAL A 267 1.20 15.21 -5.40
N ILE A 268 1.00 15.06 -6.70
CA ILE A 268 1.10 13.80 -7.43
C ILE A 268 2.44 13.81 -8.16
N VAL A 269 3.31 12.88 -7.80
CA VAL A 269 4.60 12.72 -8.46
C VAL A 269 4.45 11.76 -9.63
N PHE A 270 4.94 12.12 -10.81
CA PHE A 270 5.08 11.23 -11.96
C PHE A 270 6.55 10.89 -12.12
N ALA A 271 6.88 9.60 -12.00
CA ALA A 271 8.24 9.12 -12.17
C ALA A 271 8.31 8.30 -13.46
N THR A 272 9.09 8.78 -14.43
CA THR A 272 9.40 8.06 -15.69
C THR A 272 10.44 6.94 -15.49
N ARG A 273 11.01 6.83 -14.28
CA ARG A 273 11.94 5.79 -13.85
C ARG A 273 11.61 5.31 -12.43
N ASP A 274 12.12 4.14 -12.08
CA ASP A 274 12.09 3.69 -10.68
C ASP A 274 12.88 4.66 -9.79
N MET A 275 12.26 5.04 -8.67
CA MET A 275 12.89 5.86 -7.64
C MET A 275 13.72 4.99 -6.72
N THR A 276 14.91 5.46 -6.30
CA THR A 276 15.73 4.73 -5.33
C THR A 276 15.06 4.68 -3.95
N LYS A 277 15.54 3.81 -3.06
CA LYS A 277 15.02 3.77 -1.67
C LYS A 277 15.26 5.10 -0.95
N GLU A 278 16.38 5.75 -1.25
CA GLU A 278 16.76 7.07 -0.72
C GLU A 278 15.81 8.16 -1.23
N GLU A 279 15.54 8.20 -2.54
CA GLU A 279 14.60 9.15 -3.15
C GLU A 279 13.17 8.97 -2.62
N ASN A 280 12.72 7.72 -2.46
CA ASN A 280 11.45 7.40 -1.82
C ASN A 280 11.40 7.88 -0.37
N THR A 281 12.47 7.67 0.40
CA THR A 281 12.54 8.06 1.82
C THR A 281 12.59 9.57 1.98
N GLU A 282 13.30 10.28 1.10
CA GLU A 282 13.38 11.73 1.08
C GLU A 282 12.04 12.34 0.65
N LEU A 283 11.37 11.78 -0.36
CA LEU A 283 9.99 12.14 -0.69
C LEU A 283 9.08 11.96 0.53
N LEU A 284 9.18 10.83 1.24
CA LEU A 284 8.39 10.54 2.44
C LEU A 284 8.55 11.57 3.57
N GLN A 285 9.61 12.38 3.59
CA GLN A 285 9.79 13.47 4.56
C GLN A 285 8.93 14.70 4.26
N TYR A 286 8.55 14.89 3.00
CA TYR A 286 7.63 15.95 2.56
C TYR A 286 6.17 15.43 2.47
N VAL A 287 5.92 14.15 2.85
CA VAL A 287 4.67 13.39 2.62
C VAL A 287 3.61 13.48 3.72
N ASP A 288 3.80 14.30 4.75
CA ASP A 288 2.68 14.57 5.67
C ASP A 288 1.50 15.28 4.94
N GLU A 289 1.75 15.89 3.78
CA GLU A 289 0.73 16.52 2.90
C GLU A 289 0.85 16.17 1.39
N VAL A 290 1.79 15.31 0.99
CA VAL A 290 1.94 14.86 -0.41
C VAL A 290 1.24 13.52 -0.62
N THR A 291 0.04 13.55 -1.22
CA THR A 291 -0.71 12.33 -1.57
C THR A 291 -0.09 11.63 -2.78
N PHE A 292 0.70 10.58 -2.51
CA PHE A 292 1.30 9.73 -3.54
C PHE A 292 0.22 8.99 -4.35
N PHE A 293 -0.15 9.54 -5.51
CA PHE A 293 -1.01 8.88 -6.50
C PHE A 293 -0.18 8.35 -7.68
N LEU A 294 0.61 7.29 -7.47
CA LEU A 294 1.18 6.52 -8.59
C LEU A 294 0.54 5.14 -8.66
N ARG A 295 -0.71 5.14 -9.15
CA ARG A 295 -1.34 4.10 -10.00
C ARG A 295 -2.82 4.38 -10.24
N GLN A 296 -3.47 5.16 -9.37
CA GLN A 296 -4.93 5.21 -9.32
C GLN A 296 -5.57 6.45 -9.98
N ALA A 297 -4.85 7.55 -10.18
CA ALA A 297 -5.40 8.73 -10.88
C ALA A 297 -5.75 8.46 -12.36
N ILE A 298 -5.22 7.39 -12.95
CA ILE A 298 -5.58 6.94 -14.31
C ILE A 298 -6.89 6.11 -14.28
N ALA A 299 -7.27 5.56 -13.12
CA ALA A 299 -8.43 4.67 -12.99
C ALA A 299 -9.78 5.41 -12.87
N GLU A 300 -9.76 6.74 -12.68
CA GLU A 300 -10.97 7.58 -12.58
C GLU A 300 -11.23 8.46 -13.81
N ILE A 301 -10.34 8.46 -14.80
CA ILE A 301 -10.66 9.02 -16.11
C ILE A 301 -11.46 7.94 -16.86
N PRO A 302 -12.73 8.18 -17.21
CA PRO A 302 -13.57 7.20 -17.87
C PRO A 302 -13.15 7.09 -19.33
N GLN A 303 -12.01 6.47 -19.60
CA GLN A 303 -11.54 6.12 -20.96
C GLN A 303 -10.34 5.16 -20.93
N GLU A 304 -10.51 4.05 -20.20
CA GLU A 304 -9.65 2.86 -20.28
C GLU A 304 -9.55 2.30 -21.73
N GLN A 305 -10.43 2.74 -22.64
CA GLN A 305 -10.46 2.32 -24.05
C GLN A 305 -9.87 3.32 -25.05
N VAL A 306 -9.73 4.61 -24.71
CA VAL A 306 -9.20 5.62 -25.64
C VAL A 306 -7.73 5.90 -25.38
N LEU A 307 -7.26 5.81 -24.14
CA LEU A 307 -5.81 5.89 -23.85
C LEU A 307 -5.03 4.68 -24.36
N ALA A 308 -5.68 3.51 -24.39
CA ALA A 308 -5.14 2.30 -25.00
C ALA A 308 -4.92 2.44 -26.51
N SER A 309 -5.62 3.37 -27.18
CA SER A 309 -5.48 3.63 -28.62
C SER A 309 -4.75 4.94 -28.97
N ALA A 310 -4.70 5.92 -28.07
CA ALA A 310 -4.12 7.25 -28.34
C ALA A 310 -2.65 7.39 -27.90
N LEU A 311 -2.15 6.53 -27.00
CA LEU A 311 -0.74 6.47 -26.60
C LEU A 311 0.10 5.47 -27.40
N GLN A 312 -0.35 5.06 -28.59
CA GLN A 312 0.47 4.24 -29.50
C GLN A 312 0.96 5.05 -30.70
N PRO A 313 2.21 5.53 -30.67
CA PRO A 313 3.10 5.46 -31.80
C PRO A 313 3.99 4.21 -31.63
N GLU A 314 3.85 3.26 -32.56
CA GLU A 314 4.73 2.11 -32.81
C GLU A 314 5.32 1.32 -31.62
N HIS A 315 4.56 0.35 -31.10
CA HIS A 315 4.85 -1.11 -31.08
C HIS A 315 4.02 -1.77 -29.99
N GLN A 316 2.99 -2.52 -30.39
CA GLN A 316 2.55 -3.66 -29.59
C GLN A 316 3.74 -4.62 -29.50
N CYS A 317 4.55 -4.53 -28.45
CA CYS A 317 5.55 -5.56 -28.21
C CYS A 317 4.82 -6.85 -27.85
N SER A 318 4.71 -7.71 -28.86
CA SER A 318 4.10 -9.02 -28.73
C SER A 318 5.05 -9.92 -27.94
N LEU A 319 4.54 -10.53 -26.87
CA LEU A 319 5.21 -11.65 -26.20
C LEU A 319 5.30 -12.89 -27.12
N SER A 320 4.56 -12.89 -28.23
CA SER A 320 4.52 -14.01 -29.17
C SER A 320 5.90 -14.27 -29.79
N GLY A 321 6.35 -15.52 -29.72
CA GLY A 321 7.63 -15.98 -30.27
C GLY A 321 8.84 -15.75 -29.37
N LYS A 322 8.71 -15.02 -28.25
CA LYS A 322 9.79 -14.88 -27.26
C LYS A 322 10.05 -16.21 -26.56
N ARG A 323 11.32 -16.56 -26.39
CA ARG A 323 11.79 -17.84 -25.85
C ARG A 323 12.12 -17.70 -24.37
N VAL A 324 11.40 -18.44 -23.53
CA VAL A 324 11.54 -18.45 -22.07
C VAL A 324 12.15 -19.75 -21.62
N LEU A 325 13.19 -19.69 -20.80
CA LEU A 325 13.72 -20.86 -20.08
C LEU A 325 13.17 -20.87 -18.66
N ILE A 326 12.31 -21.83 -18.33
CA ILE A 326 11.89 -22.11 -16.95
C ILE A 326 12.87 -23.10 -16.32
N VAL A 327 13.35 -22.78 -15.13
CA VAL A 327 14.24 -23.63 -14.34
C VAL A 327 13.58 -23.88 -12.98
N ASP A 328 13.05 -25.07 -12.76
CA ASP A 328 12.30 -25.46 -11.56
C ASP A 328 12.36 -26.99 -11.41
N ASP A 329 12.71 -27.50 -10.23
CA ASP A 329 12.81 -28.95 -9.98
C ASP A 329 11.45 -29.61 -9.74
N ASP A 330 10.43 -28.86 -9.33
CA ASP A 330 9.05 -29.34 -9.35
C ASP A 330 8.48 -29.24 -10.76
N MET A 331 8.60 -30.34 -11.50
CA MET A 331 8.07 -30.47 -12.85
C MET A 331 6.59 -30.07 -12.97
N ARG A 332 5.76 -30.23 -11.92
CA ARG A 332 4.35 -29.82 -11.97
C ARG A 332 4.21 -28.31 -12.00
N SER A 333 4.97 -27.61 -11.16
CA SER A 333 5.07 -26.14 -11.15
C SER A 333 5.55 -25.64 -12.52
N ALA A 334 6.64 -26.24 -13.02
CA ALA A 334 7.21 -25.88 -14.32
C ALA A 334 6.23 -26.09 -15.49
N PHE A 335 5.48 -27.20 -15.50
CA PHE A 335 4.49 -27.48 -16.54
C PHE A 335 3.28 -26.54 -16.48
N ALA A 336 2.77 -26.23 -15.29
CA ALA A 336 1.66 -25.29 -15.13
C ALA A 336 2.04 -23.90 -15.63
N LEU A 337 3.23 -23.43 -15.25
CA LEU A 337 3.78 -22.16 -15.69
C LEU A 337 4.02 -22.14 -17.22
N SER A 338 4.60 -23.21 -17.77
CA SER A 338 4.81 -23.35 -19.20
C SER A 338 3.51 -23.26 -20.00
N LYS A 339 2.43 -23.89 -19.52
CA LYS A 339 1.12 -23.80 -20.16
C LYS A 339 0.58 -22.36 -20.15
N ALA A 340 0.63 -21.69 -19.00
CA ALA A 340 0.16 -20.32 -18.86
C ALA A 340 0.92 -19.35 -19.79
N LEU A 341 2.24 -19.49 -19.88
CA LEU A 341 3.07 -18.69 -20.79
C LEU A 341 2.82 -19.02 -22.26
N GLY A 342 2.64 -20.31 -22.59
CA GLY A 342 2.31 -20.77 -23.94
C GLY A 342 0.98 -20.21 -24.46
N GLU A 343 -0.03 -20.07 -23.60
CA GLU A 343 -1.33 -19.44 -23.94
C GLU A 343 -1.19 -17.96 -24.35
N LYS A 344 -0.11 -17.28 -23.95
CA LYS A 344 0.24 -15.92 -24.38
C LYS A 344 1.22 -15.87 -25.55
N GLY A 345 1.54 -17.02 -26.15
CA GLY A 345 2.35 -17.13 -27.36
C GLY A 345 3.86 -17.22 -27.13
N LEU A 346 4.33 -17.36 -25.89
CA LEU A 346 5.75 -17.55 -25.59
C LEU A 346 6.18 -19.00 -25.93
N GLN A 347 7.41 -19.14 -26.41
CA GLN A 347 8.06 -20.43 -26.64
C GLN A 347 8.79 -20.84 -25.37
N VAL A 348 8.30 -21.87 -24.69
CA VAL A 348 8.82 -22.23 -23.36
C VAL A 348 9.66 -23.49 -23.42
N ASN A 349 10.85 -23.43 -22.83
CA ASN A 349 11.70 -24.59 -22.56
C ASN A 349 11.81 -24.77 -21.04
N ILE A 350 11.78 -26.02 -20.58
CA ILE A 350 11.86 -26.37 -19.15
C ILE A 350 13.19 -27.08 -18.88
N ALA A 351 13.88 -26.64 -17.83
CA ALA A 351 15.02 -27.32 -17.23
C ALA A 351 14.66 -27.74 -15.79
N GLY A 352 14.73 -29.03 -15.50
CA GLY A 352 14.40 -29.57 -14.16
C GLY A 352 15.48 -29.37 -13.09
N SER A 353 16.57 -28.66 -13.40
CA SER A 353 17.63 -28.35 -12.46
C SER A 353 18.54 -27.23 -12.99
N GLY A 354 19.26 -26.57 -12.10
CA GLY A 354 20.24 -25.54 -12.47
C GLY A 354 21.33 -26.05 -13.42
N MET A 355 21.78 -27.30 -13.26
CA MET A 355 22.76 -27.91 -14.16
C MET A 355 22.20 -28.08 -15.57
N LYS A 356 20.95 -28.54 -15.68
CA LYS A 356 20.27 -28.69 -16.97
C LYS A 356 20.09 -27.34 -17.67
N ALA A 357 19.78 -26.29 -16.91
CA ALA A 357 19.68 -24.94 -17.45
C ALA A 357 21.01 -24.45 -18.06
N LEU A 358 22.12 -24.67 -17.35
CA LEU A 358 23.47 -24.33 -17.85
C LEU A 358 23.83 -25.12 -19.11
N GLU A 359 23.50 -26.40 -19.19
CA GLU A 359 23.67 -27.21 -20.42
C GLU A 359 22.86 -26.65 -21.59
N MET A 360 21.60 -26.29 -21.36
CA MET A 360 20.71 -25.75 -22.40
C MET A 360 21.19 -24.38 -22.91
N LEU A 361 21.64 -23.51 -21.99
CA LEU A 361 22.26 -22.23 -22.33
C LEU A 361 23.58 -22.42 -23.10
N ALA A 362 24.37 -23.43 -22.75
CA ALA A 362 25.62 -23.74 -23.47
C ALA A 362 25.37 -24.22 -24.90
N VAL A 363 24.33 -25.02 -25.12
CA VAL A 363 23.93 -25.52 -26.46
C VAL A 363 23.26 -24.43 -27.30
N THR A 364 22.51 -23.52 -26.68
CA THR A 364 21.78 -22.45 -27.39
C THR A 364 22.08 -21.06 -26.79
N PRO A 365 23.27 -20.47 -27.05
CA PRO A 365 23.74 -19.28 -26.34
C PRO A 365 22.97 -17.98 -26.62
N THR A 366 22.27 -17.89 -27.74
CA THR A 366 21.35 -16.77 -28.07
C THR A 366 19.91 -17.29 -28.16
N GLY A 367 19.62 -18.35 -27.42
CA GLY A 367 18.41 -19.16 -27.52
C GLY A 367 17.23 -18.67 -26.70
N PHE A 368 17.47 -17.85 -25.70
CA PHE A 368 16.47 -17.47 -24.71
C PHE A 368 16.48 -15.96 -24.54
N ASP A 369 15.28 -15.39 -24.45
CA ASP A 369 15.06 -13.98 -24.23
C ASP A 369 14.89 -13.66 -22.73
N ILE A 370 14.55 -14.64 -21.89
CA ILE A 370 14.50 -14.52 -20.44
C ILE A 370 14.58 -15.91 -19.76
N VAL A 371 15.10 -15.94 -18.53
CA VAL A 371 15.11 -17.12 -17.65
C VAL A 371 14.20 -16.87 -16.45
N LEU A 372 13.28 -17.80 -16.19
CA LEU A 372 12.50 -17.87 -14.95
C LEU A 372 13.11 -18.95 -14.07
N LEU A 373 13.62 -18.61 -12.89
CA LEU A 373 14.50 -19.51 -12.15
C LEU A 373 14.07 -19.67 -10.70
N ASP A 374 13.67 -20.89 -10.31
CA ASP A 374 13.44 -21.23 -8.92
C ASP A 374 14.74 -21.13 -8.11
N ILE A 375 14.63 -20.52 -6.94
CA ILE A 375 15.73 -20.40 -5.99
C ILE A 375 15.96 -21.74 -5.27
N MET A 376 14.88 -22.42 -4.90
CA MET A 376 14.94 -23.57 -4.00
C MET A 376 14.99 -24.89 -4.78
N MET A 377 16.14 -25.19 -5.38
CA MET A 377 16.38 -26.44 -6.13
C MET A 377 17.44 -27.32 -5.45
N PRO A 378 17.36 -28.66 -5.57
CA PRO A 378 18.38 -29.59 -5.09
C PRO A 378 19.67 -29.54 -5.91
N ASP A 379 20.78 -29.97 -5.29
CA ASP A 379 22.14 -30.00 -5.82
C ASP A 379 22.71 -28.62 -6.17
N LEU A 380 22.26 -28.03 -7.28
CA LEU A 380 22.64 -26.70 -7.71
C LEU A 380 21.46 -25.74 -7.51
N ASP A 381 21.51 -24.99 -6.42
CA ASP A 381 20.47 -24.02 -6.09
C ASP A 381 20.39 -22.88 -7.11
N GLY A 382 19.31 -22.10 -7.05
CA GLY A 382 19.11 -21.01 -7.98
C GLY A 382 20.13 -19.88 -7.85
N TYR A 383 20.61 -19.59 -6.63
CA TYR A 383 21.61 -18.55 -6.41
C TYR A 383 22.93 -18.86 -7.12
N GLU A 384 23.45 -20.07 -6.93
CA GLU A 384 24.67 -20.52 -7.58
C GLU A 384 24.46 -20.67 -9.10
N THR A 385 23.27 -21.09 -9.53
CA THR A 385 22.95 -21.14 -10.97
C THR A 385 23.05 -19.76 -11.61
N MET A 386 22.46 -18.72 -10.98
CA MET A 386 22.55 -17.35 -11.48
C MET A 386 23.98 -16.84 -11.55
N ARG A 387 24.79 -17.08 -10.50
CA ARG A 387 26.20 -16.69 -10.49
C ARG A 387 26.98 -17.33 -11.64
N ARG A 388 26.70 -18.60 -11.95
CA ARG A 388 27.34 -19.30 -13.09
C ARG A 388 26.86 -18.81 -14.45
N ILE A 389 25.61 -18.37 -14.57
CA ILE A 389 25.13 -17.70 -15.78
C ILE A 389 25.84 -16.37 -15.94
N ARG A 390 25.90 -15.53 -14.90
CA ARG A 390 26.55 -14.21 -14.91
C ARG A 390 28.06 -14.25 -15.06
N ALA A 391 28.72 -15.31 -14.62
CA ALA A 391 30.15 -15.52 -14.85
C ALA A 391 30.52 -15.64 -16.34
N GLN A 392 29.54 -15.87 -17.22
CA GLN A 392 29.74 -15.97 -18.66
C GLN A 392 29.31 -14.65 -19.32
N ALA A 393 30.28 -13.88 -19.84
CA ALA A 393 30.04 -12.56 -20.46
C ALA A 393 28.92 -12.56 -21.53
N ARG A 394 28.74 -13.67 -22.24
CA ARG A 394 27.66 -13.82 -23.24
C ARG A 394 26.23 -13.78 -22.68
N PHE A 395 26.06 -13.95 -21.37
CA PHE A 395 24.76 -13.91 -20.69
C PHE A 395 24.65 -12.71 -19.72
N GLU A 396 25.54 -11.73 -19.83
CA GLU A 396 25.53 -10.54 -18.97
C GLU A 396 24.19 -9.80 -19.09
N SER A 397 23.67 -9.66 -20.31
CA SER A 397 22.40 -8.97 -20.59
C SER A 397 21.17 -9.88 -20.60
N LEU A 398 21.31 -11.20 -20.36
CA LEU A 398 20.18 -12.13 -20.37
C LEU A 398 19.32 -11.90 -19.12
N PRO A 399 18.06 -11.46 -19.24
CA PRO A 399 17.21 -11.24 -18.07
C PRO A 399 16.98 -12.55 -17.29
N ILE A 400 17.11 -12.50 -15.97
CA ILE A 400 16.79 -13.60 -15.05
C ILE A 400 15.78 -13.11 -14.02
N LEU A 401 14.60 -13.72 -13.98
CA LEU A 401 13.57 -13.50 -12.98
C LEU A 401 13.59 -14.64 -11.96
N ALA A 402 13.97 -14.33 -10.73
CA ALA A 402 14.01 -15.31 -9.64
C ALA A 402 12.61 -15.65 -9.12
N LEU A 403 12.31 -16.93 -8.92
CA LEU A 403 11.08 -17.41 -8.31
C LEU A 403 11.43 -17.96 -6.91
N THR A 404 10.90 -17.35 -5.85
CA THR A 404 11.25 -17.73 -4.46
C THR A 404 10.02 -18.11 -3.66
N ALA A 405 10.12 -19.16 -2.84
CA ALA A 405 9.07 -19.52 -1.88
C ALA A 405 9.03 -18.61 -0.64
N LYS A 406 10.07 -17.79 -0.41
CA LYS A 406 10.16 -16.93 0.76
C LYS A 406 10.04 -15.46 0.38
N ALA A 407 9.20 -14.76 1.15
CA ALA A 407 9.01 -13.31 1.12
C ALA A 407 9.64 -12.66 2.37
N MET A 408 10.79 -13.16 2.83
CA MET A 408 11.43 -12.66 4.04
C MET A 408 12.33 -11.45 3.73
N ALA A 409 12.57 -10.62 4.74
CA ALA A 409 13.52 -9.51 4.66
C ALA A 409 14.93 -10.04 4.29
N GLY A 410 15.47 -9.58 3.16
CA GLY A 410 16.79 -9.95 2.66
C GLY A 410 16.81 -10.94 1.49
N ASP A 411 15.72 -11.67 1.21
CA ASP A 411 15.68 -12.64 0.09
C ASP A 411 15.78 -11.93 -1.27
N ALA A 412 15.13 -10.77 -1.42
CA ALA A 412 15.23 -9.93 -2.60
C ALA A 412 16.70 -9.48 -2.84
N GLU A 413 17.39 -9.05 -1.79
CA GLU A 413 18.78 -8.59 -1.85
C GLU A 413 19.71 -9.75 -2.22
N MET A 414 19.47 -10.95 -1.70
CA MET A 414 20.22 -12.15 -2.06
C MET A 414 20.01 -12.54 -3.54
N CYS A 415 18.78 -12.41 -4.06
CA CYS A 415 18.48 -12.69 -5.47
C CYS A 415 19.22 -11.71 -6.40
N MET A 416 19.13 -10.41 -6.10
CA MET A 416 19.81 -9.37 -6.87
C MET A 416 21.33 -9.53 -6.80
N ALA A 417 21.89 -9.78 -5.61
CA ALA A 417 23.32 -10.00 -5.42
C ALA A 417 23.85 -11.26 -6.14
N ALA A 418 23.00 -12.28 -6.31
CA ALA A 418 23.33 -13.47 -7.09
C ALA A 418 23.20 -13.25 -8.61
N GLY A 419 22.63 -12.14 -9.05
CA GLY A 419 22.55 -11.72 -10.44
C GLY A 419 21.16 -11.77 -11.07
N ALA A 420 20.09 -11.89 -10.27
CA ALA A 420 18.73 -11.71 -10.77
C ALA A 420 18.51 -10.26 -11.23
N ASN A 421 17.65 -10.10 -12.23
CA ASN A 421 17.14 -8.80 -12.66
C ASN A 421 15.94 -8.37 -11.81
N ASP A 422 15.14 -9.35 -11.38
CA ASP A 422 13.97 -9.14 -10.53
C ASP A 422 13.57 -10.47 -9.85
N TYR A 423 12.56 -10.46 -8.97
CA TYR A 423 12.07 -11.64 -8.27
C TYR A 423 10.54 -11.67 -8.12
N LEU A 424 10.00 -12.88 -7.98
CA LEU A 424 8.59 -13.14 -7.67
C LEU A 424 8.47 -14.18 -6.57
N THR A 425 7.55 -13.94 -5.65
CA THR A 425 7.23 -14.88 -4.57
C THR A 425 6.23 -15.93 -5.06
N LYS A 426 6.44 -17.19 -4.69
CA LYS A 426 5.47 -18.28 -4.84
C LYS A 426 4.47 -18.24 -3.67
N PRO A 427 3.16 -18.46 -3.88
CA PRO A 427 2.50 -18.82 -5.14
C PRO A 427 2.50 -17.68 -6.16
N LEU A 428 2.69 -18.01 -7.44
CA LEU A 428 2.87 -17.02 -8.51
C LEU A 428 1.55 -16.34 -8.88
N ASP A 429 1.54 -15.01 -8.79
CA ASP A 429 0.55 -14.16 -9.45
C ASP A 429 0.89 -14.04 -10.94
N LEU A 430 0.04 -14.60 -11.80
CA LEU A 430 0.26 -14.64 -13.24
C LEU A 430 0.17 -13.24 -13.89
N ASP A 431 -0.67 -12.35 -13.39
CA ASP A 431 -0.81 -11.00 -13.95
C ASP A 431 0.43 -10.16 -13.64
N ARG A 432 0.96 -10.30 -12.42
CA ARG A 432 2.24 -9.70 -12.04
C ARG A 432 3.40 -10.28 -12.87
N LEU A 433 3.43 -11.60 -13.05
CA LEU A 433 4.42 -12.25 -13.91
C LEU A 433 4.38 -11.72 -15.34
N PHE A 434 3.20 -11.62 -15.97
CA PHE A 434 3.08 -11.11 -17.33
C PHE A 434 3.48 -9.63 -17.44
N SER A 435 3.24 -8.85 -16.40
CA SER A 435 3.70 -7.46 -16.35
C SER A 435 5.22 -7.36 -16.38
N LEU A 436 5.92 -8.17 -15.57
CA LEU A 436 7.38 -8.24 -15.56
C LEU A 436 7.95 -8.81 -16.87
N LEU A 437 7.33 -9.84 -17.43
CA LEU A 437 7.73 -10.39 -18.72
C LEU A 437 7.63 -9.35 -19.84
N ARG A 438 6.58 -8.53 -19.86
CA ARG A 438 6.46 -7.43 -20.83
C ARG A 438 7.54 -6.38 -20.62
N PHE A 439 7.85 -6.04 -19.37
CA PHE A 439 8.90 -5.09 -19.08
C PHE A 439 10.25 -5.57 -19.64
N TRP A 440 10.70 -6.78 -19.26
CA TRP A 440 12.02 -7.31 -19.60
C TRP A 440 12.18 -7.83 -21.04
N LEU A 441 11.09 -8.12 -21.76
CA LEU A 441 11.16 -8.65 -23.13
C LEU A 441 10.94 -7.59 -24.22
N CYS A 442 10.50 -6.40 -23.82
CA CYS A 442 10.08 -5.32 -24.72
C CYS A 442 10.86 -4.01 -24.56
N HIS A 443 11.66 -3.90 -23.50
CA HIS A 443 12.60 -2.83 -23.21
C HIS A 443 13.94 -3.46 -22.87
#